data_AF-A0A178MIU5-F1
#
_entry.id   AF-A0A178MIU5-F1
#
_cell.length_a   1.000
_cell.length_b   1.000
_cell.length_c   1.000
_cell.angle_alpha   90.00
_cell.angle_beta   90.00
_cell.angle_gamma   90.00
#
_symmetry.space_group_name_H-M   'P 1'
#
loop_
_entity.id
_entity.type
_entity.pdbx_description
1 polymer ?
#
loop_
_entity_poly.entity_id
_entity_poly.type
_entity_poly.pdbx_seq_one_letter_code
_entity_poly.pdbx_strand_id
1 'polypeptide(L)'
;MAAETGVKALVDTIRQRGLSYRLGKTWTTDAPCRETARTITQRQAEGCLAVEMEAAGMMAVAQCRGVPFGQVLYGGDDASGSVWDQRAWQSRAAIRQSLFWLCADACLAL
;
A
#
# COMPACT_ATOMS: atom_id res chain seq x y z
N MET A 1 9.24 13.91 8.82
CA MET A 1 8.34 13.23 9.80
C MET A 1 8.66 11.73 9.85
N ALA A 2 8.36 11.01 10.94
CA ALA A 2 8.67 9.58 11.08
C ALA A 2 8.11 8.70 9.93
N ALA A 3 6.97 9.09 9.34
CA ALA A 3 6.40 8.43 8.16
C ALA A 3 7.26 8.58 6.89
N GLU A 4 8.01 9.68 6.75
CA GLU A 4 8.89 9.89 5.59
C GLU A 4 10.11 8.97 5.63
N THR A 5 10.63 8.67 6.81
CA THR A 5 11.77 7.76 7.00
C THR A 5 11.41 6.33 6.57
N GLY A 6 10.26 5.82 7.01
CA GLY A 6 9.80 4.48 6.64
C GLY A 6 9.55 4.33 5.13
N VAL A 7 8.89 5.32 4.52
CA VAL A 7 8.66 5.34 3.06
C VAL A 7 9.99 5.42 2.30
N LYS A 8 10.95 6.23 2.76
CA LYS A 8 12.27 6.33 2.12
C LYS A 8 13.01 4.99 2.15
N ALA A 9 13.06 4.32 3.30
CA ALA A 9 13.72 3.02 3.43
C ALA A 9 13.13 1.96 2.48
N LEU A 10 11.80 1.94 2.35
CA LEU A 10 11.12 1.07 1.39
C LEU A 10 11.50 1.39 -0.06
N VAL A 11 11.44 2.68 -0.45
CA VAL A 11 11.78 3.12 -1.82
C VAL A 11 13.22 2.78 -2.18
N ASP A 12 14.16 3.00 -1.26
CA ASP A 12 15.57 2.69 -1.49
C ASP A 12 15.80 1.18 -1.63
N THR A 13 15.16 0.37 -0.78
CA THR A 13 15.22 -1.10 -0.85
C THR A 13 14.63 -1.63 -2.17
N ILE A 14 13.47 -1.08 -2.60
CA ILE A 14 12.84 -1.41 -3.88
C ILE A 14 13.77 -1.10 -5.05
N ARG A 15 14.42 0.07 -5.03
CA ARG A 15 15.37 0.51 -6.07
C ARG A 15 16.61 -0.38 -6.12
N GLN A 16 17.18 -0.73 -4.97
CA GLN A 16 18.34 -1.63 -4.89
C GLN A 16 18.04 -3.02 -5.46
N ARG A 17 16.80 -3.50 -5.27
CA ARG A 17 16.33 -4.76 -5.84
C ARG A 17 15.91 -4.68 -7.32
N GLY A 18 15.96 -3.50 -7.93
CA GLY A 18 15.58 -3.30 -9.34
C GLY A 18 14.09 -3.52 -9.62
N LEU A 19 13.22 -3.36 -8.61
CA LEU A 19 11.78 -3.60 -8.74
C LEU A 19 11.03 -2.34 -9.20
N SER A 20 10.05 -2.51 -10.08
CA SER A 20 9.14 -1.43 -10.44
C SER A 20 8.17 -1.12 -9.30
N TYR A 21 7.86 0.17 -9.10
CA TYR A 21 6.93 0.60 -8.05
C TYR A 21 6.17 1.86 -8.47
N ARG A 22 5.07 2.12 -7.77
CA ARG A 22 4.37 3.41 -7.80
C ARG A 22 4.31 3.95 -6.38
N LEU A 23 4.70 5.20 -6.20
CA LEU A 23 4.55 5.91 -4.94
C LEU A 23 3.31 6.81 -5.05
N GLY A 24 2.41 6.73 -4.07
CA GLY A 24 1.21 7.53 -4.06
C GLY A 24 0.35 7.29 -2.82
N LYS A 25 -0.81 7.93 -2.78
CA LYS A 25 -1.74 7.83 -1.66
C LYS A 25 -2.58 6.56 -1.74
N THR A 26 -3.06 6.10 -0.60
CA THR A 26 -4.08 5.05 -0.48
C THR A 26 -5.35 5.64 0.12
N TRP A 27 -6.48 5.06 -0.24
CA TRP A 27 -7.75 5.34 0.42
C TRP A 27 -8.03 4.23 1.43
N THR A 28 -7.97 4.56 2.72
CA THR A 28 -8.38 3.65 3.80
C THR A 28 -9.90 3.70 3.98
N THR A 29 -10.56 2.55 3.93
CA THR A 29 -12.02 2.40 4.11
C THR A 29 -12.32 1.37 5.20
N ASP A 30 -13.41 1.58 5.96
CA ASP A 30 -13.92 0.65 6.97
C ASP A 30 -15.03 -0.27 6.43
N ALA A 31 -15.48 -0.02 5.20
CA ALA A 31 -16.63 -0.68 4.59
C ALA A 31 -16.31 -1.13 3.17
N PRO A 32 -15.67 -2.32 3.00
CA PRO A 32 -15.53 -2.93 1.68
C PRO A 32 -16.92 -3.21 1.09
N CYS A 33 -17.01 -3.18 -0.25
CA CYS A 33 -18.24 -3.37 -1.04
C CYS A 33 -19.27 -2.24 -0.92
N ARG A 34 -18.89 -1.07 -0.40
CA ARG A 34 -19.69 0.17 -0.45
C ARG A 34 -19.12 1.21 -1.41
N GLU A 35 -18.09 0.84 -2.17
CA GLU A 35 -17.49 1.66 -3.19
C GLU A 35 -18.49 1.90 -4.32
N THR A 36 -18.81 3.17 -4.56
CA THR A 36 -19.59 3.60 -5.73
C THR A 36 -18.67 4.16 -6.80
N ALA A 37 -19.10 4.15 -8.06
CA ALA A 37 -18.34 4.77 -9.15
C ALA A 37 -17.99 6.24 -8.82
N ARG A 38 -18.92 6.99 -8.24
CA ARG A 38 -18.70 8.38 -7.80
C ARG A 38 -17.57 8.49 -6.78
N THR A 39 -17.57 7.64 -5.75
CA THR A 39 -16.52 7.65 -4.72
C THR A 39 -15.18 7.21 -5.28
N ILE A 40 -15.15 6.23 -6.20
CA ILE A 40 -13.93 5.78 -6.86
C ILE A 40 -13.32 6.94 -7.67
N THR A 41 -14.10 7.57 -8.55
CA THR A 41 -13.63 8.72 -9.35
C THR A 41 -13.13 9.87 -8.47
N GLN A 42 -13.82 10.16 -7.38
CA GLN A 42 -13.38 11.18 -6.43
C GLN A 42 -12.02 10.84 -5.81
N ARG A 43 -11.82 9.62 -5.32
CA ARG A 43 -10.56 9.19 -4.70
C ARG A 43 -9.42 9.13 -5.70
N GLN A 44 -9.69 8.75 -6.94
CA GLN A 44 -8.72 8.84 -8.04
C GLN A 44 -8.30 10.29 -8.30
N ALA A 45 -9.25 11.23 -8.34
CA ALA A 45 -8.96 12.66 -8.51
C ALA A 45 -8.13 13.25 -7.35
N GLU A 46 -8.25 12.70 -6.14
CA GLU A 46 -7.43 13.04 -4.97
C GLU A 46 -6.00 12.43 -5.01
N GLY A 47 -5.73 11.60 -6.03
CA GLY A 47 -4.43 10.94 -6.27
C GLY A 47 -4.27 9.59 -5.58
N CYS A 48 -5.36 8.95 -5.13
CA CYS A 48 -5.31 7.62 -4.54
C CYS A 48 -5.04 6.56 -5.63
N LEU A 49 -4.08 5.68 -5.37
CA LEU A 49 -3.68 4.61 -6.29
C LEU A 49 -4.35 3.27 -5.99
N ALA A 50 -4.75 3.07 -4.73
CA ALA A 50 -5.35 1.85 -4.23
C ALA A 50 -6.31 2.15 -3.08
N VAL A 51 -7.25 1.24 -2.87
CA VAL A 51 -8.11 1.17 -1.69
C VAL A 51 -7.65 0.00 -0.80
N GLU A 52 -7.66 0.21 0.51
CA GLU A 52 -7.25 -0.75 1.53
C GLU A 52 -7.91 -0.38 2.87
N MET A 53 -7.61 -1.07 3.97
CA MET A 53 -8.39 -0.94 5.21
C MET A 53 -7.54 -0.58 6.44
N GLU A 54 -6.23 -0.34 6.30
CA GLU A 54 -5.31 -0.30 7.45
C GLU A 54 -4.43 0.97 7.53
N ALA A 55 -4.05 1.60 6.40
CA ALA A 55 -2.97 2.57 6.31
C ALA A 55 -3.16 3.77 7.24
N ALA A 56 -4.33 4.42 7.19
CA ALA A 56 -4.60 5.60 7.98
C ALA A 56 -4.51 5.32 9.49
N GLY A 57 -5.01 4.16 9.94
CA GLY A 57 -4.93 3.75 11.34
C GLY A 57 -3.50 3.48 11.78
N MET A 58 -2.73 2.74 10.97
CA MET A 58 -1.33 2.43 11.26
C MET A 58 -0.45 3.68 11.27
N MET A 59 -0.65 4.61 10.32
CA MET A 59 0.04 5.90 10.29
C MET A 59 -0.27 6.75 11.53
N ALA A 60 -1.53 6.82 11.95
CA ALA A 60 -1.93 7.57 13.14
C ALA A 60 -1.28 6.99 14.42
N VAL A 61 -1.27 5.67 14.57
CA VAL A 61 -0.60 5.00 15.71
C VAL A 61 0.91 5.25 15.68
N ALA A 62 1.56 5.11 14.53
CA ALA A 62 3.00 5.35 14.39
C ALA A 62 3.38 6.79 14.74
N GLN A 63 2.59 7.77 14.27
CA GLN A 63 2.76 9.17 14.62
C GLN A 63 2.59 9.41 16.13
N CYS A 64 1.55 8.83 16.75
CA CYS A 64 1.32 8.91 18.19
C CYS A 64 2.47 8.32 19.01
N ARG A 65 3.09 7.23 18.52
CA ARG A 65 4.21 6.54 19.18
C ARG A 65 5.59 7.10 18.82
N GLY A 66 5.67 8.02 17.85
CA GLY A 66 6.94 8.56 17.36
C GLY A 66 7.85 7.53 16.67
N VAL A 67 7.27 6.48 16.08
CA VAL A 67 8.04 5.42 15.41
C VAL A 67 7.98 5.55 13.87
N PRO A 68 9.03 5.16 13.13
CA PRO A 68 8.98 5.13 11.68
C PRO A 68 7.91 4.17 11.18
N PHE A 69 7.20 4.55 10.11
CA PHE A 69 6.22 3.70 9.46
C PHE A 69 6.25 3.89 7.94
N GLY A 70 6.09 2.79 7.22
CA GLY A 70 5.92 2.75 5.78
C GLY A 70 5.12 1.51 5.41
N GLN A 71 4.40 1.57 4.30
CA GLN A 71 3.55 0.47 3.83
C GLN A 71 3.83 0.20 2.36
N VAL A 72 3.89 -1.09 2.02
CA VAL A 72 3.90 -1.57 0.64
C VAL A 72 2.63 -2.35 0.40
N LEU A 73 2.01 -2.09 -0.75
CA LEU A 73 0.84 -2.82 -1.22
C LEU A 73 1.19 -3.52 -2.53
N TYR A 74 0.58 -4.69 -2.73
CA TYR A 74 0.43 -5.27 -4.06
C TYR A 74 -1.06 -5.35 -4.37
N GLY A 75 -1.43 -5.06 -5.61
CA GLY A 75 -2.83 -5.08 -6.03
C GLY A 75 -3.39 -6.49 -5.99
N GLY A 76 -4.18 -6.79 -4.96
CA GLY A 76 -4.88 -8.06 -4.81
C GLY A 76 -6.01 -8.24 -5.82
N ASP A 77 -6.61 -7.15 -6.27
CA ASP A 77 -7.70 -7.13 -7.23
C ASP A 77 -7.70 -5.83 -8.04
N ASP A 78 -8.61 -5.72 -9.00
CA ASP A 78 -8.86 -4.51 -9.78
C ASP A 78 -10.35 -4.16 -9.75
N ALA A 79 -10.66 -3.02 -9.14
CA ALA A 79 -12.00 -2.45 -9.08
C ALA A 79 -12.13 -1.16 -9.92
N SER A 80 -11.13 -0.84 -10.75
CA SER A 80 -11.14 0.38 -11.57
C SER A 80 -11.97 0.23 -12.86
N GLY A 81 -12.20 -1.01 -13.31
CA GLY A 81 -12.99 -1.34 -14.49
C GLY A 81 -14.49 -1.51 -14.20
N SER A 82 -15.26 -1.79 -15.27
CA SER A 82 -16.69 -2.13 -15.17
C SER A 82 -16.95 -3.53 -14.59
N VAL A 83 -15.93 -4.39 -14.61
CA VAL A 83 -15.96 -5.74 -14.04
C VAL A 83 -14.82 -5.84 -13.04
N TRP A 84 -15.13 -6.39 -11.88
CA TRP A 84 -14.14 -6.67 -10.85
C TRP A 84 -13.25 -7.86 -11.24
N ASP A 85 -11.93 -7.67 -11.19
CA ASP A 85 -10.94 -8.71 -11.41
C ASP A 85 -10.26 -9.10 -10.09
N GLN A 86 -10.54 -10.31 -9.60
CA GLN A 86 -9.97 -10.85 -8.36
C GLN A 86 -8.47 -11.19 -8.42
N ARG A 87 -7.85 -11.17 -9.62
CA ARG A 87 -6.43 -11.47 -9.90
C ARG A 87 -5.84 -12.76 -9.29
N ALA A 88 -6.71 -13.64 -8.78
CA ALA A 88 -6.38 -14.83 -8.00
C ALA A 88 -5.28 -14.57 -6.94
N TRP A 89 -5.32 -13.43 -6.25
CA TRP A 89 -4.21 -12.97 -5.40
C TRP A 89 -3.80 -13.95 -4.31
N GLN A 90 -4.75 -14.75 -3.80
CA GLN A 90 -4.50 -15.69 -2.72
C GLN A 90 -3.48 -16.78 -3.08
N SER A 91 -3.36 -17.13 -4.37
CA SER A 91 -2.40 -18.15 -4.85
C SER A 91 -1.00 -17.60 -5.11
N ARG A 92 -0.79 -16.28 -4.98
CA ARG A 92 0.49 -15.60 -5.30
C ARG A 92 1.51 -15.70 -4.15
N ALA A 93 1.72 -16.89 -3.61
CA ALA A 93 2.57 -17.12 -2.43
C ALA A 93 3.98 -16.53 -2.55
N ALA A 94 4.63 -16.72 -3.71
CA ALA A 94 5.97 -16.19 -3.99
C ALA A 94 6.03 -14.65 -3.92
N ILE A 95 5.00 -13.97 -4.42
CA ILE A 95 4.91 -12.49 -4.36
C ILE A 95 4.77 -12.04 -2.91
N ARG A 96 3.86 -12.64 -2.15
CA ARG A 96 3.65 -12.27 -0.73
C ARG A 96 4.90 -12.51 0.11
N GLN A 97 5.59 -13.64 -0.10
CA GLN A 97 6.85 -13.92 0.56
C GLN A 97 7.93 -12.89 0.18
N SER A 98 8.02 -12.52 -1.09
CA SER A 98 8.96 -11.51 -1.56
C SER A 98 8.70 -10.13 -0.95
N LEU A 99 7.42 -9.75 -0.79
CA LEU A 99 7.02 -8.52 -0.11
C LEU A 99 7.40 -8.52 1.36
N PHE A 100 7.19 -9.64 2.06
CA PHE A 100 7.63 -9.78 3.46
C PHE A 100 9.13 -9.51 3.60
N TRP A 101 9.96 -10.20 2.81
CA TRP A 101 11.41 -10.02 2.86
C TRP A 101 11.84 -8.63 2.39
N LEU A 102 11.09 -7.98 1.50
CA LEU A 102 11.33 -6.59 1.12
C LEU A 102 11.14 -5.64 2.31
N CYS A 103 10.04 -5.79 3.04
CA CYS A 103 9.78 -4.99 4.23
C CYS A 103 10.80 -5.28 5.34
N ALA A 104 11.19 -6.55 5.53
CA ALA A 104 12.20 -6.92 6.50
C ALA A 104 13.55 -6.24 6.23
N ASP A 105 14.02 -6.26 4.98
CA ASP A 105 15.26 -5.59 4.59
C ASP A 105 15.17 -4.07 4.75
N ALA A 106 14.02 -3.48 4.40
CA ALA A 106 13.82 -2.04 4.61
C ALA A 106 13.86 -1.67 6.09
N CYS A 107 13.31 -2.51 6.98
CA CYS A 107 13.41 -2.31 8.42
C CYS A 107 14.85 -2.39 8.94
N LEU A 108 15.70 -3.26 8.35
CA LEU A 108 17.12 -3.36 8.71
C LEU A 108 17.94 -2.15 8.24
N ALA A 109 17.40 -1.36 7.31
CA ALA A 109 18.02 -0.15 6.78
C ALA A 109 17.57 1.16 7.48
N LEU A 110 16.72 1.06 8.51
CA LEU A 110 16.20 2.20 9.29
C LEU A 110 17.15 2.68 10.38
#